data_AF-A0A1V9XJ33-F1
#
_entry.id   AF-A0A1V9XJ33-F1
#
_cell.length_a   1.000
_cell.length_b   1.000
_cell.length_c   1.000
_cell.angle_alpha   90.00
_cell.angle_beta   90.00
_cell.angle_gamma   90.00
#
_symmetry.space_group_name_H-M   'P 1'
#
loop_
_entity.id
_entity.type
_entity.pdbx_description
1 polymer ?
#
loop_
_entity_poly.entity_id
_entity_poly.type
_entity_poly.pdbx_seq_one_letter_code
_entity_poly.pdbx_strand_id
1 'polypeptide(L)'
;MGGDCKRRQRGDPASGIGGSSASSSKRPCHEKPSANALVSLRKAKKRTISVAVCASILDSLKGEGAKHRVIAQVARGAVIFRVSEIIVIDDAHKNPNFSVSKDANLFKLILEYLDSPQYLRKALFPMCLELKAVGVCPPLDATHHV
;
A
#
# COMPACT_ATOMS: atom_id res chain seq x y z
N MET A 1 -37.67 12.05 32.57
CA MET A 1 -36.26 12.49 32.54
C MET A 1 -35.64 12.00 31.23
N GLY A 2 -35.87 12.73 30.15
CA GLY A 2 -35.26 12.50 28.84
C GLY A 2 -34.46 13.75 28.49
N GLY A 3 -33.16 13.58 28.25
CA GLY A 3 -32.24 14.67 27.94
C GLY A 3 -32.01 14.78 26.43
N ASP A 4 -32.48 15.88 25.84
CA ASP A 4 -32.20 16.27 24.47
C ASP A 4 -30.83 16.96 24.37
N CYS A 5 -29.85 16.28 23.75
CA CYS A 5 -28.55 16.85 23.41
C CYS A 5 -28.57 17.46 21.99
N LYS A 6 -28.71 18.79 21.98
CA LYS A 6 -28.54 19.77 20.87
C LYS A 6 -27.45 19.39 19.85
N ARG A 7 -27.85 19.14 18.59
CA ARG A 7 -26.95 19.09 17.42
C ARG A 7 -26.66 20.52 16.96
N ARG A 8 -25.40 20.95 17.09
CA ARG A 8 -24.91 22.28 16.70
C ARG A 8 -24.96 22.46 15.18
N GLN A 9 -25.58 23.56 14.76
CA GLN A 9 -25.52 24.11 13.40
C GLN A 9 -24.17 24.83 13.19
N ARG A 10 -23.55 24.58 12.02
CA ARG A 10 -22.65 25.49 11.28
C ARG A 10 -22.93 25.11 9.82
N GLY A 11 -23.44 25.94 8.91
CA GLY A 11 -23.18 27.36 8.70
C GLY A 11 -22.36 27.44 7.39
N ASP A 12 -23.05 27.45 6.25
CA ASP A 12 -22.47 27.62 4.91
C ASP A 12 -21.97 29.06 4.69
N PRO A 13 -21.10 29.30 3.69
CA PRO A 13 -21.18 30.53 2.92
C PRO A 13 -21.54 30.26 1.46
N ALA A 14 -22.51 31.04 0.99
CA ALA A 14 -23.01 31.08 -0.37
C ALA A 14 -22.17 32.00 -1.27
N SER A 15 -22.03 31.60 -2.54
CA SER A 15 -21.85 32.45 -3.74
C SER A 15 -21.85 31.51 -4.97
N GLY A 16 -22.61 31.65 -6.05
CA GLY A 16 -23.65 32.58 -6.47
C GLY A 16 -24.12 32.16 -7.89
N ILE A 17 -25.43 32.28 -8.12
CA ILE A 17 -26.16 32.63 -9.36
C ILE A 17 -26.07 31.73 -10.62
N GLY A 18 -27.24 31.24 -11.05
CA GLY A 18 -27.53 30.87 -12.45
C GLY A 18 -28.65 29.83 -12.59
N GLY A 19 -29.90 30.27 -12.68
CA GLY A 19 -31.09 29.39 -12.67
C GLY A 19 -31.39 28.67 -13.98
N SER A 20 -32.25 27.64 -13.90
CA SER A 20 -33.25 27.27 -14.90
C SER A 20 -34.28 26.26 -14.34
N SER A 21 -35.52 26.71 -14.32
CA SER A 21 -36.81 25.99 -14.45
C SER A 21 -37.03 24.65 -13.73
N ALA A 22 -37.98 24.70 -12.80
CA ALA A 22 -38.70 23.55 -12.29
C ALA A 22 -39.44 22.80 -13.41
N SER A 23 -39.27 21.46 -13.46
CA SER A 23 -40.31 20.56 -13.96
C SER A 23 -40.56 19.49 -12.91
N SER A 24 -41.78 19.49 -12.39
CA SER A 24 -42.28 18.49 -11.46
C SER A 24 -42.52 17.18 -12.23
N SER A 25 -41.59 16.24 -12.13
CA SER A 25 -41.83 14.85 -12.53
C SER A 25 -41.70 13.95 -11.31
N LYS A 26 -42.80 13.27 -10.98
CA LYS A 26 -42.92 12.32 -9.86
C LYS A 26 -41.71 11.39 -9.84
N ARG A 27 -40.93 11.37 -8.76
CA ARG A 27 -39.91 10.33 -8.54
C ARG A 27 -40.66 9.05 -8.16
N PRO A 28 -40.62 7.97 -8.94
CA PRO A 28 -41.12 6.69 -8.48
C PRO A 28 -40.24 6.26 -7.31
N CYS A 29 -40.83 6.18 -6.12
CA CYS A 29 -40.20 5.56 -4.98
C CYS A 29 -40.14 4.05 -5.23
N HIS A 30 -38.95 3.48 -5.11
CA HIS A 30 -38.70 2.05 -4.96
C HIS A 30 -38.72 1.19 -6.24
N GLU A 31 -37.87 1.51 -7.21
CA GLU A 31 -37.33 0.45 -8.06
C GLU A 31 -36.24 -0.29 -7.26
N LYS A 32 -36.48 -1.57 -6.95
CA LYS A 32 -35.42 -2.45 -6.41
C LYS A 32 -34.25 -2.36 -7.38
N PRO A 33 -33.02 -2.08 -6.92
CA PRO A 33 -31.87 -2.04 -7.83
C PRO A 33 -31.84 -3.36 -8.57
N SER A 34 -31.84 -3.28 -9.90
CA SER A 34 -31.77 -4.45 -10.78
C SER A 34 -30.64 -5.37 -10.30
N ALA A 35 -30.87 -6.68 -10.33
CA ALA A 35 -29.84 -7.67 -9.98
C ALA A 35 -28.51 -7.40 -10.70
N ASN A 36 -28.58 -6.81 -11.91
CA ASN A 36 -27.42 -6.41 -12.70
C ASN A 36 -26.63 -5.23 -12.10
N ALA A 37 -27.30 -4.30 -11.41
CA ALA A 37 -26.65 -3.19 -10.70
C ALA A 37 -25.95 -3.67 -9.41
N LEU A 38 -26.51 -4.67 -8.73
CA LEU A 38 -25.84 -5.32 -7.59
C LEU A 38 -24.68 -6.22 -8.06
N VAL A 39 -24.81 -6.87 -9.22
CA VAL A 39 -23.72 -7.64 -9.84
C VAL A 39 -22.60 -6.73 -10.34
N SER A 40 -22.90 -5.54 -10.87
CA SER A 40 -21.87 -4.55 -11.25
C SER A 40 -21.20 -3.89 -10.05
N LEU A 41 -21.90 -3.72 -8.92
CA LEU A 41 -21.29 -3.36 -7.63
C LEU A 41 -20.49 -4.51 -7.01
N ARG A 42 -20.84 -5.78 -7.27
CA ARG A 42 -20.05 -6.99 -6.91
C ARG A 42 -18.90 -7.30 -7.88
N LYS A 43 -18.93 -6.73 -9.08
CA LYS A 43 -17.74 -6.39 -9.89
C LYS A 43 -16.88 -5.31 -9.19
N ALA A 44 -17.27 -4.97 -7.95
CA ALA A 44 -16.53 -4.55 -6.77
C ALA A 44 -15.06 -4.25 -7.00
N LYS A 45 -14.77 -2.96 -6.84
CA LYS A 45 -13.47 -2.38 -6.51
C LYS A 45 -12.53 -3.41 -5.88
N LYS A 46 -11.47 -3.80 -6.60
CA LYS A 46 -10.43 -4.68 -6.08
C LYS A 46 -9.95 -4.10 -4.73
N ARG A 47 -10.08 -4.86 -3.64
CA ARG A 47 -9.54 -4.47 -2.34
C ARG A 47 -8.02 -4.63 -2.41
N THR A 48 -7.30 -3.53 -2.25
CA THR A 48 -5.85 -3.51 -2.17
C THR A 48 -5.45 -3.56 -0.69
N ILE A 49 -4.39 -4.31 -0.39
CA ILE A 49 -3.79 -4.37 0.93
C ILE A 49 -2.42 -3.72 0.83
N SER A 50 -2.15 -2.82 1.75
CA SER A 50 -0.93 -2.03 1.82
C SER A 50 -0.27 -2.28 3.16
N VAL A 51 1.02 -2.59 3.17
CA VAL A 51 1.77 -2.86 4.40
C VAL A 51 2.85 -1.80 4.56
N ALA A 52 2.80 -1.05 5.66
CA ALA A 52 3.85 -0.11 6.03
C ALA A 52 4.85 -0.81 6.95
N VAL A 53 6.14 -0.72 6.62
CA VAL A 53 7.24 -1.36 7.36
C VAL A 53 8.30 -0.33 7.69
N CYS A 54 8.71 -0.23 8.95
CA CYS A 54 9.76 0.66 9.38
C CYS A 54 11.15 0.08 9.07
N ALA A 55 12.04 0.89 8.50
CA ALA A 55 13.42 0.50 8.19
C ALA A 55 14.27 0.26 9.45
N SER A 56 13.89 0.83 10.60
CA SER A 56 14.56 0.67 11.90
C SER A 56 14.62 -0.77 12.40
N ILE A 57 13.79 -1.68 11.86
CA ILE A 57 13.85 -3.13 12.14
C ILE A 57 15.24 -3.71 11.82
N LEU A 58 15.95 -3.15 10.84
CA LEU A 58 17.26 -3.62 10.42
C LEU A 58 18.41 -3.18 11.34
N ASP A 59 18.24 -2.11 12.14
CA ASP A 59 19.26 -1.58 13.05
C ASP A 59 19.62 -2.57 14.16
N SER A 60 18.65 -3.41 14.55
CA SER A 60 18.83 -4.44 15.58
C SER A 60 19.70 -5.61 15.10
N LEU A 61 19.90 -5.77 13.79
CA LEU A 61 20.51 -6.96 13.20
C LEU A 61 21.99 -6.75 12.87
N LYS A 62 22.83 -7.65 13.38
CA LYS A 62 24.26 -7.68 13.07
C LYS A 62 24.51 -8.56 11.84
N GLY A 63 25.10 -7.97 10.79
CA GLY A 63 25.49 -8.67 9.56
C GLY A 63 24.48 -8.57 8.42
N GLU A 64 24.98 -8.45 7.19
CA GLU A 64 24.16 -8.24 5.98
C GLU A 64 23.22 -9.42 5.70
N GLY A 65 23.69 -10.66 5.82
CA GLY A 65 22.86 -11.84 5.57
C GLY A 65 21.66 -11.97 6.52
N ALA A 66 21.79 -11.50 7.77
CA ALA A 66 20.67 -11.50 8.72
C ALA A 66 19.61 -10.47 8.32
N LYS A 67 20.03 -9.27 7.88
CA LYS A 67 19.13 -8.23 7.35
C LYS A 67 18.34 -8.75 6.16
N HIS A 68 19.01 -9.36 5.19
CA HIS A 68 18.39 -9.96 4.01
C HIS A 68 17.34 -11.00 4.35
N ARG A 69 17.65 -11.90 5.30
CA ARG A 69 16.73 -12.96 5.71
C ARG A 69 15.45 -12.40 6.33
N VAL A 70 15.55 -11.36 7.16
CA VAL A 70 14.36 -10.70 7.75
C VAL A 70 13.53 -10.00 6.68
N ILE A 71 14.17 -9.27 5.77
CA ILE A 71 13.48 -8.61 4.65
C ILE A 71 12.75 -9.63 3.78
N ALA A 72 13.41 -10.75 3.47
CA ALA A 72 12.81 -11.82 2.69
C ALA A 72 11.65 -12.53 3.41
N GLN A 73 11.69 -12.62 4.75
CA GLN A 73 10.54 -13.12 5.53
C GLN A 73 9.34 -12.17 5.40
N VAL A 74 9.56 -10.86 5.49
CA VAL A 74 8.50 -9.85 5.28
C VAL A 74 7.95 -9.97 3.86
N ALA A 75 8.82 -10.04 2.86
CA ALA A 75 8.42 -10.19 1.46
C ALA A 75 7.60 -11.47 1.22
N ARG A 76 8.02 -12.59 1.82
CA ARG A 76 7.29 -13.87 1.72
C ARG A 76 5.91 -13.78 2.35
N GLY A 77 5.81 -13.16 3.53
CA GLY A 77 4.52 -12.88 4.15
C GLY A 77 3.62 -12.03 3.24
N ALA A 78 4.18 -10.97 2.64
CA ALA A 78 3.46 -10.09 1.75
C ALA A 78 2.90 -10.83 0.51
N VAL A 79 3.69 -11.73 -0.09
CA VAL A 79 3.25 -12.53 -1.24
C VAL A 79 2.15 -13.53 -0.84
N ILE A 80 2.29 -14.22 0.30
CA ILE A 80 1.27 -15.17 0.81
C ILE A 80 -0.08 -14.48 1.01
N PHE A 81 -0.06 -13.28 1.60
CA PHE A 81 -1.28 -12.50 1.85
C PHE A 81 -1.73 -11.64 0.66
N ARG A 82 -1.08 -11.77 -0.51
CA ARG A 82 -1.38 -11.02 -1.74
C ARG A 82 -1.44 -9.51 -1.52
N VAL A 83 -0.46 -9.00 -0.78
CA VAL A 83 -0.25 -7.56 -0.57
C VAL A 83 0.04 -6.89 -1.91
N SER A 84 -0.58 -5.73 -2.14
CA SER A 84 -0.44 -4.98 -3.40
C SER A 84 0.72 -4.00 -3.37
N GLU A 85 1.02 -3.44 -2.19
CA GLU A 85 2.09 -2.47 -2.02
C GLU A 85 2.73 -2.57 -0.63
N ILE A 86 4.06 -2.42 -0.59
CA ILE A 86 4.85 -2.34 0.64
C ILE A 86 5.46 -0.95 0.70
N ILE A 87 5.15 -0.22 1.77
CA ILE A 87 5.64 1.14 1.99
C ILE A 87 6.75 1.06 3.02
N VAL A 88 7.99 1.30 2.60
CA VAL A 88 9.14 1.37 3.51
C VAL A 88 9.20 2.76 4.12
N ILE A 89 9.01 2.84 5.44
CA ILE A 89 9.08 4.08 6.20
C ILE A 89 10.48 4.17 6.82
N ASP A 90 11.19 5.24 6.49
CA ASP A 90 12.45 5.57 7.15
C ASP A 90 12.15 6.31 8.46
N ASP A 91 12.23 5.59 9.57
CA ASP A 91 12.04 6.12 10.92
C ASP A 91 13.34 6.80 11.42
N ALA A 92 13.85 7.70 10.61
CA ALA A 92 15.13 8.36 10.81
C ALA A 92 15.01 9.49 11.84
N HIS A 93 14.99 9.15 13.13
CA HIS A 93 15.18 10.14 14.20
C HIS A 93 16.67 10.50 14.44
N LYS A 94 17.60 9.93 13.65
CA LYS A 94 19.06 10.01 13.88
C LYS A 94 19.77 11.12 13.10
N ASN A 95 19.16 11.69 12.05
CA ASN A 95 19.85 12.62 11.14
C ASN A 95 19.05 13.92 10.96
N PRO A 96 19.57 15.10 11.38
CA PRO A 96 18.87 16.38 11.20
C PRO A 96 18.80 16.83 9.72
N ASN A 97 19.55 16.18 8.82
CA ASN A 97 19.67 16.55 7.41
C ASN A 97 18.63 15.87 6.50
N PHE A 98 17.61 15.18 7.04
CA PHE A 98 16.58 14.49 6.25
C PHE A 98 17.13 13.53 5.17
N SER A 99 18.33 12.99 5.38
CA SER A 99 18.95 12.05 4.44
C SER A 99 18.36 10.65 4.63
N VAL A 100 17.96 10.01 3.53
CA VAL A 100 17.45 8.63 3.53
C VAL A 100 18.50 7.67 4.11
N SER A 101 18.09 6.88 5.09
CA SER A 101 18.93 5.88 5.75
C SER A 101 19.37 4.80 4.77
N LYS A 102 20.62 4.34 4.90
CA LYS A 102 21.16 3.23 4.10
C LYS A 102 20.31 1.96 4.22
N ASP A 103 19.77 1.70 5.41
CA ASP A 103 18.93 0.54 5.67
C ASP A 103 17.58 0.62 4.94
N ALA A 104 17.00 1.81 4.78
CA ALA A 104 15.76 1.99 4.02
C ALA A 104 15.99 1.71 2.52
N ASN A 105 17.12 2.20 1.98
CA ASN A 105 17.53 1.91 0.59
C ASN A 105 17.78 0.41 0.39
N LEU A 106 18.49 -0.23 1.32
CA LEU A 106 18.73 -1.67 1.30
C LEU A 106 17.42 -2.47 1.33
N PHE A 107 16.48 -2.09 2.21
CA PHE A 107 15.18 -2.74 2.32
C PHE A 107 14.42 -2.66 0.99
N LYS A 108 14.36 -1.46 0.40
CA LYS A 108 13.74 -1.23 -0.90
C LYS A 108 14.40 -2.07 -1.99
N LEU A 109 15.72 -2.02 -2.09
CA LEU A 109 16.49 -2.71 -3.13
C LEU A 109 16.26 -4.24 -3.09
N ILE A 110 16.24 -4.82 -1.90
CA ILE A 110 16.02 -6.26 -1.73
C ILE A 110 14.57 -6.64 -2.06
N LEU A 111 13.59 -5.85 -1.64
CA LEU A 111 12.19 -6.09 -2.03
C LEU A 111 12.00 -6.07 -3.55
N GLU A 112 12.54 -5.06 -4.23
CA GLU A 112 12.48 -4.95 -5.69
C GLU A 112 13.20 -6.11 -6.38
N TYR A 113 14.35 -6.54 -5.85
CA TYR A 113 15.07 -7.69 -6.36
C TYR A 113 14.26 -8.99 -6.23
N LEU A 114 13.61 -9.18 -5.08
CA LEU A 114 12.84 -10.40 -4.82
C LEU A 114 11.53 -10.45 -5.60
N ASP A 115 10.87 -9.31 -5.82
CA ASP A 115 9.64 -9.21 -6.62
C ASP A 115 9.91 -9.29 -8.14
N SER A 116 11.15 -9.03 -8.57
CA SER A 116 11.54 -9.18 -9.96
C SER A 116 11.70 -10.66 -10.35
N PRO A 117 11.21 -11.09 -11.53
CA PRO A 117 11.33 -12.47 -11.98
C PRO A 117 12.79 -12.85 -12.29
N GLN A 118 13.12 -14.14 -12.12
CA GLN A 118 14.50 -14.62 -12.14
C GLN A 118 15.25 -14.30 -13.45
N TYR A 119 14.57 -14.35 -14.59
CA TYR A 119 15.18 -14.05 -15.89
C TYR A 119 15.55 -12.58 -16.08
N LEU A 120 14.87 -11.66 -15.38
CA LEU A 120 15.03 -10.22 -15.56
C LEU A 120 16.06 -9.60 -14.61
N ARG A 121 16.36 -10.30 -13.50
CA ARG A 121 17.23 -9.77 -12.43
C ARG A 121 18.61 -9.34 -12.93
N LYS A 122 19.20 -10.08 -13.88
CA LYS A 122 20.52 -9.75 -14.45
C LYS A 122 20.53 -8.47 -15.28
N ALA A 123 19.39 -8.08 -15.84
CA ALA A 123 19.27 -6.88 -16.67
C ALA A 123 18.92 -5.64 -15.85
N LEU A 124 18.07 -5.78 -14.81
CA LEU A 124 17.61 -4.66 -13.99
C LEU A 124 18.60 -4.27 -12.89
N PHE A 125 19.30 -5.24 -12.30
CA PHE A 125 20.13 -5.01 -11.13
C PHE A 125 21.62 -5.15 -11.48
N PRO A 126 22.40 -4.06 -11.39
CA PRO A 126 23.86 -4.16 -11.51
C PRO A 126 24.43 -4.94 -10.32
N MET A 127 25.66 -5.45 -10.48
CA MET A 127 26.35 -6.14 -9.40
C MET A 127 26.81 -5.13 -8.33
N CYS A 128 26.02 -4.99 -7.27
CA CYS A 128 26.30 -4.11 -6.13
C CYS A 128 26.62 -4.90 -4.85
N LEU A 129 27.41 -4.29 -3.96
CA LEU A 129 27.79 -4.91 -2.67
C LEU A 129 26.56 -5.24 -1.80
N GLU A 130 25.53 -4.40 -1.85
CA GLU A 130 24.30 -4.55 -1.08
C GLU A 130 23.56 -5.87 -1.40
N LEU A 131 23.67 -6.39 -2.62
CA LEU A 131 23.02 -7.64 -3.05
C LEU A 131 23.92 -8.87 -2.89
N LYS A 132 25.11 -8.74 -2.28
CA LYS A 132 26.07 -9.85 -2.12
C LYS A 132 25.47 -11.04 -1.34
N ALA A 133 24.59 -10.77 -0.38
CA ALA A 133 23.99 -11.79 0.47
C ALA A 133 22.60 -12.27 0.02
N VAL A 134 22.15 -11.90 -1.19
CA VAL A 134 20.78 -12.22 -1.66
C VAL A 134 20.52 -13.72 -1.83
N GLY A 135 21.57 -14.53 -1.96
CA GLY A 135 21.45 -15.99 -2.03
C GLY A 135 20.95 -16.64 -0.73
N VAL A 136 20.95 -15.91 0.39
CA VAL A 136 20.38 -16.38 1.67
C VAL A 136 18.86 -16.21 1.71
N CYS A 137 18.29 -15.40 0.80
CA CYS A 137 16.86 -15.14 0.78
C CYS A 137 16.09 -16.39 0.30
N PRO A 138 14.99 -16.79 0.98
CA PRO A 138 14.07 -17.78 0.45
C PRO A 138 13.47 -17.31 -0.89
N PRO A 139 13.11 -18.24 -1.79
CA PRO A 139 12.39 -17.89 -3.01
C PRO A 139 11.01 -17.32 -2.67
N LEU A 140 10.57 -16.33 -3.45
CA LEU A 140 9.20 -15.86 -3.47
C LEU A 140 8.46 -16.59 -4.59
N ASP A 141 7.44 -17.36 -4.25
CA ASP A 141 6.59 -18.04 -5.23
C ASP A 141 5.46 -17.09 -5.65
N ALA A 142 5.81 -16.05 -6.40
CA ALA A 142 4.84 -15.11 -6.96
C ALA A 142 4.38 -15.56 -8.35
N THR A 143 3.14 -15.24 -8.72
CA THR A 143 2.54 -15.68 -9.99
C THR A 143 3.28 -15.18 -11.23
N HIS A 144 4.01 -14.08 -11.11
CA HIS A 144 4.76 -13.45 -12.21
C HIS A 144 6.21 -13.94 -12.31
N HIS A 145 6.64 -14.93 -11.53
CA HIS A 145 8.02 -15.46 -11.52
C HIS A 145 8.29 -16.62 -12.49
N VAL A 146 7.34 -16.95 -13.37
CA VAL A 146 7.44 -18.01 -14.39
C VAL A 146 8.23 -17.63 -15.63
#